data_AF-A0A6B2L0M5-F1
#
_entry.id   AF-A0A6B2L0M5-F1
#
_cell.length_a   1.000
_cell.length_b   1.000
_cell.length_c   1.000
_cell.angle_alpha   90.00
_cell.angle_beta   90.00
_cell.angle_gamma   90.00
#
_symmetry.space_group_name_H-M   'P 1'
#
loop_
_entity.id
_entity.type
_entity.pdbx_description
1 polymer ?
#
loop_
_entity_poly.entity_id
_entity_poly.type
_entity_poly.pdbx_seq_one_letter_code
_entity_poly.pdbx_strand_id
1 'polypeptide(L)'
;MVSVNDMTQLDELHESLILHNIRQRFKEGTIYTYIGPMIVSVNPYKIIPEYGEHLIPMYQQQTDKEQLKPHLYAIAQAAYKSLVDFGDSQSVIISGESGAGKTEATKIILRYLAVTCGTDGKTDLAGMILATNPILESFGNAKTTRNNNSSRFGKFLKIVFNGGRISGAQIDNYLLEKTRIVFQAPSERNYHIFYQLVLGSSPDEKAKYRIRGGPSEYNYLTNGNIEVDGINDVHWWNKTNQAFVTLGFSSSESESIFSVLSAILALGNIDFNGSDKVTLKPASEEYLKDFVDLLKLDYDKTKRALTLKNLTAGGDSIQVPLSLVQAKDNRDALAKDLYYRLFNWMIKRLNQILKGTEKEDSKFIGVLDIYGFEIFEINSLEQFCINYANEKLHQQFNEHVFKSEQEEYVKEGVPWSEIRFKDNQQCITLIEHRQRGIIGMLTEECKLPKGSDKTFLEKITKQFNRNAYFDYSATTPDFFGIKHFAGIVKYRVDGWRDKNKDTLNDDALVAINTSTLGLVKDFFVEEEASNPALVSAEPEQPAELVRSITSPRGLALKNSPFMQKAPVPSLAFQKGAGSGSPMTTP
;
A
#
# COMPACT_ATOMS: atom_id res chain seq x y z
N MET A 1 19.66 30.37 -17.77
CA MET A 1 18.22 30.65 -17.57
C MET A 1 17.99 30.80 -16.09
N VAL A 2 17.20 31.79 -15.69
CA VAL A 2 16.69 31.91 -14.32
C VAL A 2 15.70 30.76 -14.09
N SER A 3 15.75 30.10 -12.95
CA SER A 3 14.80 29.05 -12.61
C SER A 3 13.40 29.65 -12.41
N VAL A 4 12.36 28.99 -12.90
CA VAL A 4 10.95 29.44 -12.75
C VAL A 4 10.25 28.67 -11.65
N ASN A 5 9.38 29.35 -10.90
CA ASN A 5 8.59 28.72 -9.83
C ASN A 5 7.43 27.89 -10.38
N ASP A 6 6.87 28.27 -11.52
CA ASP A 6 5.83 27.53 -12.25
C ASP A 6 6.31 27.21 -13.67
N MET A 7 6.27 25.93 -14.03
CA MET A 7 6.72 25.47 -15.34
C MET A 7 5.78 25.84 -16.49
N THR A 8 4.57 26.33 -16.21
CA THR A 8 3.69 26.93 -17.23
C THR A 8 4.25 28.24 -17.79
N GLN A 9 5.21 28.86 -17.11
CA GLN A 9 5.88 30.10 -17.52
C GLN A 9 7.12 29.86 -18.40
N LEU A 10 7.42 28.61 -18.75
CA LEU A 10 8.51 28.30 -19.68
C LEU A 10 8.10 28.65 -21.11
N ASP A 11 8.93 29.42 -21.80
CA ASP A 11 8.70 29.84 -23.21
C ASP A 11 8.62 28.63 -24.17
N GLU A 12 9.42 27.60 -23.89
CA GLU A 12 9.44 26.34 -24.65
C GLU A 12 9.22 25.14 -23.73
N LEU A 13 8.29 24.27 -24.10
CA LEU A 13 7.96 23.06 -23.37
C LEU A 13 8.55 21.83 -24.07
N HIS A 14 9.75 21.45 -23.64
CA HIS A 14 10.34 20.17 -24.00
C HIS A 14 11.13 19.57 -22.83
N GLU A 15 11.32 18.26 -22.83
CA GLU A 15 11.78 17.49 -21.66
C GLU A 15 13.10 18.03 -21.06
N SER A 16 14.06 18.43 -21.89
CA SER A 16 15.34 18.96 -21.39
C SER A 16 15.21 20.28 -20.63
N LEU A 17 14.29 21.17 -20.99
CA LEU A 17 14.07 22.43 -20.24
C LEU A 17 13.36 22.17 -18.90
N ILE A 18 12.37 21.27 -18.89
CA ILE A 18 11.68 20.84 -17.67
C ILE A 18 12.71 20.25 -16.68
N LEU A 19 13.53 19.31 -17.14
CA LEU A 19 14.58 18.71 -16.33
C LEU A 19 15.64 19.72 -15.90
N HIS A 20 16.00 20.67 -16.77
CA HIS A 20 16.94 21.74 -16.41
C HIS A 20 16.40 22.61 -15.28
N ASN A 21 15.14 23.06 -15.37
CA ASN A 21 14.52 23.89 -14.35
C ASN A 21 14.48 23.17 -13.00
N ILE A 22 13.98 21.93 -12.97
CA ILE A 22 13.94 21.10 -11.75
C ILE A 22 15.36 20.94 -11.16
N ARG A 23 16.36 20.67 -12.01
CA ARG A 23 17.75 20.49 -11.57
C ARG A 23 18.35 21.75 -10.97
N GLN A 24 18.13 22.92 -11.56
CA GLN A 24 18.66 24.19 -11.04
C GLN A 24 18.02 24.52 -9.68
N ARG A 25 16.69 24.42 -9.60
CA ARG A 25 15.94 24.62 -8.34
C ARG A 25 16.44 23.72 -7.22
N PHE A 26 16.65 22.44 -7.53
CA PHE A 26 17.18 21.48 -6.57
C PHE A 26 18.59 21.85 -6.07
N LYS A 27 19.48 22.34 -6.96
CA LYS A 27 20.81 22.84 -6.57
C LYS A 27 20.73 24.07 -5.67
N GLU A 28 19.73 24.92 -5.87
CA GLU A 28 19.44 26.09 -5.05
C GLU A 28 18.74 25.74 -3.72
N GLY A 29 18.51 24.45 -3.44
CA GLY A 29 17.86 23.98 -2.21
C GLY A 29 16.33 24.06 -2.26
N THR A 30 15.74 24.39 -3.40
CA THR A 30 14.29 24.44 -3.59
C THR A 30 13.78 23.15 -4.25
N ILE A 31 12.98 22.39 -3.50
CA ILE A 31 12.57 21.04 -3.89
C ILE A 31 11.16 20.95 -4.51
N TYR A 32 10.43 22.07 -4.48
CA TYR A 32 9.06 22.18 -4.97
C TYR A 32 9.01 23.08 -6.20
N THR A 33 8.23 22.70 -7.19
CA THR A 33 8.01 23.49 -8.42
C THR A 33 6.56 23.32 -8.86
N TYR A 34 5.86 24.40 -9.21
CA TYR A 34 4.50 24.28 -9.73
C TYR A 34 4.47 23.85 -11.19
N ILE A 35 3.33 23.24 -11.55
CA ILE A 35 2.88 23.07 -12.93
C ILE A 35 1.40 23.46 -12.94
N GLY A 36 1.13 24.76 -13.06
CA GLY A 36 -0.22 25.31 -12.92
C GLY A 36 -0.87 24.89 -11.59
N PRO A 37 -1.99 24.14 -11.60
CA PRO A 37 -2.63 23.69 -10.35
C PRO A 37 -1.80 22.64 -9.60
N MET A 38 -0.90 21.92 -10.26
CA MET A 38 -0.12 20.83 -9.70
C MET A 38 1.20 21.30 -9.04
N ILE A 39 1.84 20.39 -8.31
CA ILE A 39 3.18 20.59 -7.77
C ILE A 39 4.06 19.34 -7.97
N VAL A 40 5.30 19.57 -8.37
CA VAL A 40 6.37 18.59 -8.41
C VAL A 40 7.20 18.72 -7.13
N SER A 41 7.42 17.60 -6.46
CA SER A 41 8.27 17.48 -5.27
C SER A 41 9.42 16.52 -5.56
N VAL A 42 10.65 17.00 -5.42
CA VAL A 42 11.88 16.19 -5.55
C VAL A 42 12.37 15.81 -4.15
N ASN A 43 12.58 14.52 -3.90
CA ASN A 43 13.06 14.06 -2.59
C ASN A 43 14.51 14.52 -2.33
N PRO A 44 14.77 15.33 -1.28
CA PRO A 44 16.12 15.78 -0.97
C PRO A 44 17.00 14.74 -0.24
N TYR A 45 16.43 13.63 0.25
CA TYR A 45 17.11 12.65 1.11
C TYR A 45 17.77 13.25 2.37
N LYS A 46 17.31 14.43 2.78
CA LYS A 46 17.74 15.12 4.00
C LYS A 46 16.61 16.00 4.52
N ILE A 47 16.67 16.34 5.79
CA ILE A 47 15.79 17.34 6.38
C ILE A 47 16.21 18.72 5.84
N ILE A 48 15.23 19.53 5.42
CA ILE A 48 15.42 20.92 5.01
C ILE A 48 14.73 21.80 6.06
N PRO A 49 15.45 22.35 7.05
CA PRO A 49 14.88 23.12 8.15
C PRO A 49 14.01 24.30 7.69
N GLU A 50 14.31 24.87 6.52
CA GLU A 50 13.60 25.98 5.89
C GLU A 50 12.16 25.62 5.48
N TYR A 51 11.84 24.33 5.33
CA TYR A 51 10.49 23.84 5.00
C TYR A 51 9.77 23.26 6.22
N GLY A 52 9.77 24.02 7.32
CA GLY A 52 9.18 23.64 8.61
C GLY A 52 7.86 24.35 8.93
N GLU A 53 7.35 24.10 10.14
CA GLU A 53 6.08 24.66 10.64
C GLU A 53 6.06 26.18 10.75
N HIS A 54 7.24 26.82 10.88
CA HIS A 54 7.38 28.27 10.91
C HIS A 54 6.85 28.96 9.64
N LEU A 55 6.72 28.23 8.52
CA LEU A 55 6.12 28.74 7.29
C LEU A 55 4.59 28.76 7.32
N ILE A 56 3.93 27.95 8.17
CA ILE A 56 2.46 27.78 8.15
C ILE A 56 1.72 29.13 8.22
N PRO A 57 2.04 30.07 9.13
CA PRO A 57 1.35 31.36 9.20
C PRO A 57 1.45 32.19 7.91
N MET A 58 2.58 32.11 7.19
CA MET A 58 2.77 32.82 5.93
C MET A 58 1.85 32.27 4.84
N TYR A 59 1.70 30.94 4.76
CA TYR A 59 0.77 30.35 3.80
C TYR A 59 -0.67 30.67 4.18
N GLN A 60 -1.05 30.61 5.46
CA GLN A 60 -2.41 30.93 5.92
C GLN A 60 -2.90 32.34 5.53
N GLN A 61 -2.02 33.35 5.56
CA GLN A 61 -2.38 34.75 5.33
C GLN A 61 -2.56 35.13 3.85
N GLN A 62 -1.97 34.38 2.94
CA GLN A 62 -1.97 34.72 1.51
C GLN A 62 -3.05 33.93 0.78
N THR A 63 -3.97 34.60 0.11
CA THR A 63 -5.09 33.95 -0.59
C THR A 63 -4.76 33.57 -2.02
N ASP A 64 -3.75 34.20 -2.60
CA ASP A 64 -3.35 34.00 -3.99
C ASP A 64 -2.16 33.03 -4.07
N LYS A 65 -2.40 31.86 -4.68
CA LYS A 65 -1.38 30.82 -4.89
C LYS A 65 -0.20 31.35 -5.72
N GLU A 66 -0.43 32.25 -6.66
CA GLU A 66 0.62 32.77 -7.55
C GLU A 66 1.64 33.63 -6.80
N GLN A 67 1.21 34.23 -5.68
CA GLN A 67 2.08 35.01 -4.80
C GLN A 67 2.85 34.14 -3.79
N LEU A 68 2.47 32.85 -3.67
CA LEU A 68 3.12 31.90 -2.78
C LEU A 68 4.24 31.15 -3.49
N LYS A 69 5.38 31.02 -2.82
CA LYS A 69 6.45 30.13 -3.29
C LYS A 69 5.92 28.68 -3.36
N PRO A 70 6.43 27.86 -4.30
CA PRO A 70 6.04 26.46 -4.38
C PRO A 70 6.25 25.72 -3.07
N HIS A 71 5.16 25.18 -2.49
CA HIS A 71 5.19 24.35 -1.28
C HIS A 71 3.91 23.52 -1.13
N LEU A 72 3.98 22.41 -0.40
CA LEU A 72 2.81 21.57 -0.12
C LEU A 72 1.76 22.26 0.76
N TYR A 73 2.17 23.26 1.55
CA TYR A 73 1.25 24.08 2.32
C TYR A 73 0.31 24.89 1.42
N ALA A 74 0.78 25.37 0.26
CA ALA A 74 -0.09 26.03 -0.70
C ALA A 74 -1.15 25.08 -1.28
N ILE A 75 -0.78 23.81 -1.54
CA ILE A 75 -1.73 22.79 -2.01
C ILE A 75 -2.78 22.47 -0.92
N ALA A 76 -2.33 22.28 0.31
CA ALA A 76 -3.22 22.02 1.44
C ALA A 76 -4.15 23.21 1.73
N GLN A 77 -3.64 24.44 1.60
CA GLN A 77 -4.41 25.66 1.73
C GLN A 77 -5.46 25.79 0.62
N ALA A 78 -5.08 25.58 -0.64
CA ALA A 78 -6.01 25.67 -1.78
C ALA A 78 -7.17 24.69 -1.61
N ALA A 79 -6.88 23.44 -1.22
CA ALA A 79 -7.91 22.45 -0.89
C ALA A 79 -8.80 22.92 0.27
N TYR A 80 -8.21 23.37 1.38
CA TYR A 80 -8.99 23.84 2.53
C TYR A 80 -9.89 25.04 2.19
N LYS A 81 -9.35 26.03 1.49
CA LYS A 81 -10.09 27.21 1.04
C LYS A 81 -11.24 26.82 0.11
N SER A 82 -10.99 25.93 -0.86
CA SER A 82 -12.05 25.46 -1.74
C SER A 82 -13.16 24.74 -0.99
N LEU A 83 -12.84 24.00 0.07
CA LEU A 83 -13.83 23.34 0.92
C LEU A 83 -14.68 24.36 1.69
N VAL A 84 -14.06 25.40 2.25
CA VAL A 84 -14.75 26.42 3.05
C VAL A 84 -15.57 27.37 2.17
N ASP A 85 -15.01 27.83 1.06
CA ASP A 85 -15.62 28.87 0.23
C ASP A 85 -16.71 28.32 -0.69
N PHE A 86 -16.53 27.11 -1.24
CA PHE A 86 -17.46 26.52 -2.21
C PHE A 86 -18.29 25.36 -1.64
N GLY A 87 -17.95 24.86 -0.44
CA GLY A 87 -18.69 23.77 0.19
C GLY A 87 -18.52 22.41 -0.51
N ASP A 88 -17.46 22.24 -1.28
CA ASP A 88 -17.15 20.99 -1.99
C ASP A 88 -16.06 20.19 -1.26
N SER A 89 -16.23 18.87 -1.21
CA SER A 89 -15.16 17.98 -0.72
C SER A 89 -14.00 17.95 -1.70
N GLN A 90 -12.80 17.72 -1.19
CA GLN A 90 -11.56 17.83 -1.94
C GLN A 90 -10.74 16.55 -1.82
N SER A 91 -9.81 16.34 -2.74
CA SER A 91 -8.77 15.35 -2.59
C SER A 91 -7.41 15.86 -3.05
N VAL A 92 -6.36 15.37 -2.40
CA VAL A 92 -4.97 15.59 -2.78
C VAL A 92 -4.38 14.21 -3.10
N ILE A 93 -4.08 13.99 -4.38
CA ILE A 93 -3.56 12.72 -4.88
C ILE A 93 -2.04 12.83 -4.98
N ILE A 94 -1.31 12.01 -4.22
CA ILE A 94 0.14 12.02 -4.17
C ILE A 94 0.67 10.81 -4.92
N SER A 95 1.15 11.02 -6.14
CA SER A 95 1.72 9.99 -7.00
C SER A 95 3.25 10.10 -7.11
N GLY A 96 3.92 8.98 -7.38
CA GLY A 96 5.37 8.94 -7.59
C GLY A 96 5.98 7.57 -7.31
N GLU A 97 7.18 7.32 -7.82
CA GLU A 97 7.91 6.06 -7.61
C GLU A 97 8.16 5.75 -6.12
N SER A 98 8.48 4.49 -5.81
CA SER A 98 8.91 4.13 -4.45
C SER A 98 10.16 4.93 -4.07
N GLY A 99 10.17 5.51 -2.86
CA GLY A 99 11.27 6.37 -2.40
C GLY A 99 11.16 7.85 -2.81
N ALA A 100 10.16 8.26 -3.61
CA ALA A 100 9.96 9.67 -3.97
C ALA A 100 9.47 10.57 -2.81
N GLY A 101 9.27 10.03 -1.60
CA GLY A 101 8.84 10.76 -0.41
C GLY A 101 7.33 11.04 -0.34
N LYS A 102 6.48 10.18 -0.92
CA LYS A 102 5.01 10.31 -0.88
C LYS A 102 4.47 10.42 0.54
N THR A 103 4.86 9.49 1.40
CA THR A 103 4.47 9.46 2.80
C THR A 103 4.91 10.69 3.59
N GLU A 104 6.08 11.26 3.29
CA GLU A 104 6.50 12.53 3.90
C GLU A 104 5.67 13.72 3.40
N ALA A 105 5.30 13.75 2.12
CA ALA A 105 4.38 14.76 1.59
C ALA A 105 3.01 14.69 2.27
N THR A 106 2.47 13.47 2.48
CA THR A 106 1.24 13.23 3.25
C THR A 106 1.36 13.84 4.64
N LYS A 107 2.43 13.55 5.38
CA LYS A 107 2.66 14.11 6.73
C LYS A 107 2.69 15.65 6.73
N ILE A 108 3.32 16.26 5.74
CA ILE A 108 3.41 17.73 5.60
C ILE A 108 2.02 18.33 5.36
N ILE A 109 1.21 17.75 4.46
CA ILE A 109 -0.17 18.20 4.19
C ILE A 109 -1.04 18.07 5.44
N LEU A 110 -0.99 16.92 6.11
CA LEU A 110 -1.77 16.67 7.32
C LEU A 110 -1.40 17.63 8.44
N ARG A 111 -0.12 17.92 8.62
CA ARG A 111 0.37 18.88 9.60
C ARG A 111 -0.16 20.29 9.34
N TYR A 112 -0.23 20.71 8.08
CA TYR A 112 -0.83 22.01 7.73
C TYR A 112 -2.30 22.07 8.12
N LEU A 113 -3.09 21.05 7.75
CA LEU A 113 -4.52 20.99 8.05
C LEU A 113 -4.76 20.94 9.57
N ALA A 114 -3.95 20.14 10.28
CA ALA A 114 -3.95 20.03 11.74
C ALA A 114 -3.79 21.39 12.45
N VAL A 115 -2.79 22.17 12.05
CA VAL A 115 -2.47 23.47 12.67
C VAL A 115 -3.48 24.54 12.27
N THR A 116 -3.98 24.50 11.03
CA THR A 116 -4.81 25.58 10.47
C THR A 116 -6.29 25.46 10.82
N CYS A 117 -6.85 24.26 10.79
CA CYS A 117 -8.29 24.09 10.81
C CYS A 117 -8.88 23.95 12.22
N GLY A 118 -8.05 23.66 13.24
CA GLY A 118 -8.51 23.38 14.60
C GLY A 118 -9.43 22.15 14.71
N THR A 119 -9.91 21.85 15.91
CA THR A 119 -10.81 20.71 16.17
C THR A 119 -12.15 21.15 16.75
N ASP A 120 -13.21 20.39 16.45
CA ASP A 120 -14.53 20.52 17.06
C ASP A 120 -14.64 19.64 18.31
N GLY A 121 -14.28 20.18 19.47
CA GLY A 121 -14.63 19.64 20.79
C GLY A 121 -13.86 18.41 21.29
N LYS A 122 -13.17 17.64 20.44
CA LYS A 122 -12.18 16.62 20.89
C LYS A 122 -10.79 17.24 21.01
N THR A 123 -10.17 17.07 22.17
CA THR A 123 -8.79 17.48 22.46
C THR A 123 -7.82 16.68 21.59
N ASP A 124 -7.26 17.34 20.58
CA ASP A 124 -6.17 16.89 19.70
C ASP A 124 -6.43 15.75 18.69
N LEU A 125 -7.55 15.78 17.97
CA LEU A 125 -7.80 14.88 16.83
C LEU A 125 -6.71 14.96 15.74
N ALA A 126 -6.15 16.14 15.54
CA ALA A 126 -5.04 16.38 14.63
C ALA A 126 -3.77 15.59 15.00
N GLY A 127 -3.35 15.67 16.27
CA GLY A 127 -2.23 14.88 16.79
C GLY A 127 -2.51 13.38 16.75
N MET A 128 -3.74 12.94 17.02
CA MET A 128 -4.13 11.53 16.88
C MET A 128 -3.98 11.02 15.45
N ILE A 129 -4.39 11.79 14.43
CA ILE A 129 -4.20 11.42 13.02
C ILE A 129 -2.71 11.19 12.73
N LEU A 130 -1.83 12.09 13.18
CA LEU A 130 -0.38 11.97 12.99
C LEU A 130 0.21 10.78 13.75
N ALA A 131 -0.30 10.49 14.96
CA ALA A 131 0.11 9.38 15.80
C ALA A 131 -0.23 8.00 15.21
N THR A 132 -1.09 7.91 14.20
CA THR A 132 -1.36 6.65 13.49
C THR A 132 -0.19 6.19 12.62
N ASN A 133 0.67 7.12 12.15
CA ASN A 133 1.69 6.78 11.16
C ASN A 133 2.74 5.77 11.65
N PRO A 134 3.30 5.85 12.89
CA PRO A 134 4.21 4.82 13.39
C PRO A 134 3.63 3.40 13.33
N ILE A 135 2.33 3.25 13.66
CA ILE A 135 1.65 1.96 13.58
C ILE A 135 1.52 1.51 12.12
N LEU A 136 0.98 2.39 11.26
CA LEU A 136 0.77 2.06 9.84
C LEU A 136 2.08 1.77 9.10
N GLU A 137 3.17 2.48 9.40
CA GLU A 137 4.47 2.23 8.79
C GLU A 137 5.08 0.93 9.31
N SER A 138 4.96 0.61 10.60
CA SER A 138 5.50 -0.63 11.15
C SER A 138 4.80 -1.87 10.57
N PHE A 139 3.48 -1.82 10.41
CA PHE A 139 2.67 -2.94 9.91
C PHE A 139 2.48 -2.94 8.39
N GLY A 140 2.68 -1.81 7.73
CA GLY A 140 2.37 -1.63 6.32
C GLY A 140 3.58 -1.36 5.44
N ASN A 141 4.77 -1.13 6.01
CA ASN A 141 5.97 -0.85 5.23
C ASN A 141 7.03 -1.94 5.39
N ALA A 142 7.89 -2.03 4.38
CA ALA A 142 9.03 -2.93 4.36
C ALA A 142 10.20 -2.32 3.58
N LYS A 143 11.40 -2.90 3.77
CA LYS A 143 12.56 -2.59 2.93
C LYS A 143 12.47 -3.31 1.59
N THR A 144 12.67 -2.55 0.52
CA THR A 144 12.76 -3.04 -0.87
C THR A 144 14.15 -2.70 -1.44
N THR A 145 14.43 -3.12 -2.67
CA THR A 145 15.68 -2.76 -3.36
C THR A 145 15.88 -1.25 -3.57
N ARG A 146 14.79 -0.47 -3.67
CA ARG A 146 14.84 0.98 -3.97
C ARG A 146 14.60 1.88 -2.77
N ASN A 147 13.99 1.36 -1.72
CA ASN A 147 13.54 2.16 -0.57
C ASN A 147 13.53 1.33 0.72
N ASN A 148 14.17 1.86 1.77
CA ASN A 148 14.25 1.25 3.09
C ASN A 148 12.92 1.27 3.87
N ASN A 149 12.00 2.18 3.51
CA ASN A 149 10.69 2.31 4.15
C ASN A 149 9.59 2.44 3.08
N SER A 150 9.43 1.40 2.26
CA SER A 150 8.42 1.39 1.19
C SER A 150 7.07 0.98 1.74
N SER A 151 6.05 1.82 1.56
CA SER A 151 4.66 1.41 1.78
C SER A 151 4.34 0.21 0.91
N ARG A 152 3.82 -0.84 1.56
CA ARG A 152 3.30 -2.10 1.00
C ARG A 152 1.79 -2.24 1.27
N PHE A 153 1.11 -1.10 1.35
CA PHE A 153 -0.33 -0.91 1.12
C PHE A 153 -0.59 0.53 0.60
N GLY A 154 -1.72 0.75 -0.06
CA GLY A 154 -2.23 2.07 -0.43
C GLY A 154 -3.09 2.63 0.69
N LYS A 155 -2.97 3.93 0.96
CA LYS A 155 -3.65 4.61 2.07
C LYS A 155 -4.45 5.81 1.55
N PHE A 156 -5.75 5.80 1.80
CA PHE A 156 -6.58 6.98 1.66
C PHE A 156 -6.99 7.47 3.04
N LEU A 157 -6.65 8.72 3.36
CA LEU A 157 -7.03 9.35 4.62
C LEU A 157 -8.07 10.44 4.33
N LYS A 158 -9.32 10.19 4.73
CA LYS A 158 -10.42 11.14 4.68
C LYS A 158 -10.43 11.94 5.98
N ILE A 159 -10.14 13.24 5.91
CA ILE A 159 -10.29 14.17 7.04
C ILE A 159 -11.65 14.84 6.92
N VAL A 160 -12.50 14.70 7.92
CA VAL A 160 -13.88 15.20 7.92
C VAL A 160 -13.93 16.57 8.58
N PHE A 161 -14.68 17.49 7.96
CA PHE A 161 -14.84 18.88 8.37
C PHE A 161 -16.30 19.24 8.60
N ASN A 162 -16.57 19.97 9.68
CA ASN A 162 -17.84 20.63 9.97
C ASN A 162 -17.59 22.14 10.07
N GLY A 163 -18.26 22.94 9.25
CA GLY A 163 -18.07 24.41 9.29
C GLY A 163 -16.60 24.85 9.20
N GLY A 164 -15.78 24.13 8.44
CA GLY A 164 -14.35 24.40 8.27
C GLY A 164 -13.42 23.90 9.39
N ARG A 165 -13.93 23.17 10.38
CA ARG A 165 -13.15 22.62 11.51
C ARG A 165 -13.08 21.11 11.45
N ILE A 166 -11.97 20.51 11.87
CA ILE A 166 -11.79 19.06 11.82
C ILE A 166 -12.73 18.41 12.85
N SER A 167 -13.63 17.55 12.36
CA SER A 167 -14.61 16.84 13.18
C SER A 167 -14.30 15.35 13.32
N GLY A 168 -13.59 14.74 12.36
CA GLY A 168 -13.25 13.31 12.35
C GLY A 168 -12.19 12.95 11.31
N ALA A 169 -11.76 11.69 11.31
CA ALA A 169 -11.01 11.12 10.20
C ALA A 169 -11.33 9.63 9.98
N GLN A 170 -11.08 9.16 8.76
CA GLN A 170 -11.22 7.77 8.36
C GLN A 170 -10.02 7.38 7.47
N ILE A 171 -9.49 6.20 7.71
CA ILE A 171 -8.41 5.56 6.96
C ILE A 171 -9.03 4.39 6.19
N ASP A 172 -8.86 4.41 4.87
CA ASP A 172 -9.14 3.28 4.00
C ASP A 172 -7.81 2.73 3.48
N ASN A 173 -7.61 1.42 3.62
CA ASN A 173 -6.43 0.72 3.13
C ASN A 173 -6.75 -0.10 1.88
N TYR A 174 -5.76 -0.22 0.99
CA TYR A 174 -5.89 -0.95 -0.27
C TYR A 174 -4.64 -1.77 -0.55
N LEU A 175 -4.79 -2.92 -1.21
CA LEU A 175 -3.67 -3.67 -1.81
C LEU A 175 -2.54 -3.96 -0.80
N LEU A 176 -2.86 -4.48 0.39
CA LEU A 176 -1.81 -4.98 1.29
C LEU A 176 -1.08 -6.14 0.59
N GLU A 177 0.24 -6.05 0.45
CA GLU A 177 1.03 -7.11 -0.19
C GLU A 177 1.17 -8.33 0.75
N LYS A 178 0.16 -9.20 0.75
CA LYS A 178 0.10 -10.38 1.63
C LYS A 178 1.28 -11.33 1.39
N THR A 179 1.71 -11.50 0.15
CA THR A 179 2.79 -12.44 -0.23
C THR A 179 4.12 -12.13 0.43
N ARG A 180 4.35 -10.86 0.81
CA ARG A 180 5.54 -10.45 1.58
C ARG A 180 5.67 -11.16 2.92
N ILE A 181 4.59 -11.65 3.50
CA ILE A 181 4.62 -12.36 4.79
C ILE A 181 5.45 -13.64 4.70
N VAL A 182 5.29 -14.38 3.61
CA VAL A 182 5.85 -15.73 3.45
C VAL A 182 7.08 -15.78 2.55
N PHE A 183 7.27 -14.74 1.73
CA PHE A 183 8.39 -14.65 0.79
C PHE A 183 8.90 -13.22 0.66
N GLN A 184 10.22 -13.06 0.58
CA GLN A 184 10.89 -11.80 0.30
C GLN A 184 12.02 -12.05 -0.70
N ALA A 185 12.19 -11.15 -1.68
CA ALA A 185 13.30 -11.24 -2.61
C ALA A 185 14.65 -10.98 -1.91
N PRO A 186 15.78 -11.42 -2.49
CA PRO A 186 17.10 -11.09 -1.96
C PRO A 186 17.26 -9.58 -1.78
N SER A 187 17.89 -9.17 -0.69
CA SER A 187 17.98 -7.74 -0.31
C SER A 187 16.67 -7.05 0.02
N GLU A 188 15.55 -7.74 0.22
CA GLU A 188 14.32 -7.13 0.78
C GLU A 188 14.10 -7.54 2.23
N ARG A 189 13.12 -6.94 2.92
CA ARG A 189 12.65 -7.38 4.23
C ARG A 189 11.18 -7.76 4.19
N ASN A 190 10.77 -8.50 5.22
CA ASN A 190 9.37 -8.61 5.60
C ASN A 190 8.90 -7.26 6.20
N TYR A 191 7.64 -7.16 6.64
CA TYR A 191 7.15 -5.96 7.31
C TYR A 191 7.96 -5.64 8.56
N HIS A 192 8.18 -4.34 8.81
CA HIS A 192 9.08 -3.88 9.88
C HIS A 192 8.68 -4.42 11.26
N ILE A 193 7.38 -4.53 11.52
CA ILE A 193 6.86 -4.95 12.83
C ILE A 193 7.40 -6.31 13.29
N PHE A 194 7.70 -7.26 12.40
CA PHE A 194 8.25 -8.54 12.82
C PHE A 194 9.66 -8.41 13.40
N TYR A 195 10.50 -7.58 12.78
CA TYR A 195 11.85 -7.32 13.27
C TYR A 195 11.82 -6.45 14.52
N GLN A 196 10.94 -5.45 14.57
CA GLN A 196 10.72 -4.62 15.76
C GLN A 196 10.27 -5.48 16.96
N LEU A 197 9.37 -6.44 16.75
CA LEU A 197 8.93 -7.38 17.78
C LEU A 197 10.12 -8.23 18.28
N VAL A 198 10.80 -8.94 17.36
CA VAL A 198 11.86 -9.90 17.74
C VAL A 198 13.07 -9.21 18.37
N LEU A 199 13.47 -8.03 17.88
CA LEU A 199 14.64 -7.30 18.36
C LEU A 199 14.32 -6.36 19.54
N GLY A 200 13.13 -5.75 19.54
CA GLY A 200 12.73 -4.73 20.50
C GLY A 200 12.07 -5.26 21.77
N SER A 201 11.51 -6.47 21.76
CA SER A 201 10.91 -7.07 22.96
C SER A 201 11.93 -7.30 24.08
N SER A 202 11.53 -6.93 25.29
CA SER A 202 12.21 -7.25 26.55
C SER A 202 12.24 -8.77 26.82
N PRO A 203 13.09 -9.26 27.75
CA PRO A 203 13.14 -10.68 28.11
C PRO A 203 11.77 -11.25 28.54
N ASP A 204 11.00 -10.48 29.32
CA ASP A 204 9.67 -10.89 29.78
C ASP A 204 8.66 -10.95 28.62
N GLU A 205 8.70 -9.98 27.72
CA GLU A 205 7.89 -10.00 26.49
C GLU A 205 8.27 -11.17 25.58
N LYS A 206 9.56 -11.47 25.43
CA LYS A 206 10.02 -12.63 24.65
C LYS A 206 9.50 -13.94 25.25
N ALA A 207 9.55 -14.09 26.56
CA ALA A 207 8.98 -15.25 27.24
C ALA A 207 7.46 -15.34 27.04
N LYS A 208 6.77 -14.20 27.17
CA LYS A 208 5.30 -14.08 27.00
C LYS A 208 4.84 -14.43 25.59
N TYR A 209 5.51 -13.90 24.58
CA TYR A 209 5.16 -14.09 23.17
C TYR A 209 5.87 -15.30 22.53
N ARG A 210 6.56 -16.14 23.31
CA ARG A 210 7.30 -17.32 22.80
C ARG A 210 8.34 -16.96 21.72
N ILE A 211 8.96 -15.79 21.83
CA ILE A 211 9.99 -15.35 20.88
C ILE A 211 11.30 -16.08 21.20
N ARG A 212 11.84 -16.80 20.21
CA ARG A 212 13.06 -17.61 20.32
C ARG A 212 14.19 -16.88 19.59
N GLY A 213 15.27 -16.59 20.30
CA GLY A 213 16.48 -16.01 19.73
C GLY A 213 16.25 -14.67 19.02
N GLY A 214 16.78 -14.57 17.79
CA GLY A 214 16.72 -13.39 16.93
C GLY A 214 16.04 -13.68 15.58
N PRO A 215 16.00 -12.72 14.65
CA PRO A 215 15.29 -12.88 13.38
C PRO A 215 15.78 -14.06 12.53
N SER A 216 17.03 -14.49 12.70
CA SER A 216 17.62 -15.65 12.01
C SER A 216 16.96 -16.98 12.35
N GLU A 217 16.22 -17.06 13.46
CA GLU A 217 15.50 -18.27 13.88
C GLU A 217 14.18 -18.47 13.13
N TYR A 218 13.73 -17.49 12.34
CA TYR A 218 12.41 -17.51 11.71
C TYR A 218 12.50 -17.53 10.18
N ASN A 219 11.96 -18.59 9.56
CA ASN A 219 12.00 -18.77 8.10
C ASN A 219 11.41 -17.59 7.32
N TYR A 220 10.35 -16.96 7.86
CA TYR A 220 9.71 -15.80 7.23
C TYR A 220 10.52 -14.49 7.33
N LEU A 221 11.65 -14.49 8.04
CA LEU A 221 12.54 -13.34 8.19
C LEU A 221 13.93 -13.56 7.57
N THR A 222 14.22 -14.78 7.08
CA THR A 222 15.54 -15.18 6.56
C THR A 222 15.65 -15.25 5.05
N ASN A 223 14.54 -15.15 4.30
CA ASN A 223 14.60 -15.14 2.82
C ASN A 223 15.31 -13.89 2.28
N GLY A 224 15.19 -12.77 2.99
CA GLY A 224 15.75 -11.48 2.63
C GLY A 224 16.86 -11.01 3.59
N ASN A 225 17.05 -9.70 3.68
CA ASN A 225 17.92 -9.10 4.68
C ASN A 225 17.28 -9.15 6.07
N ILE A 226 18.10 -9.29 7.10
CA ILE A 226 17.67 -9.10 8.49
C ILE A 226 17.94 -7.64 8.91
N GLU A 227 19.17 -7.18 8.68
CA GLU A 227 19.62 -5.84 9.04
C GLU A 227 19.56 -4.88 7.84
N VAL A 228 19.29 -3.61 8.12
CA VAL A 228 19.25 -2.52 7.14
C VAL A 228 19.92 -1.29 7.71
N ASP A 229 20.91 -0.77 6.99
CA ASP A 229 21.61 0.45 7.36
C ASP A 229 20.64 1.62 7.57
N GLY A 230 20.79 2.28 8.72
CA GLY A 230 19.97 3.44 9.10
C GLY A 230 18.61 3.12 9.69
N ILE A 231 18.23 1.84 9.83
CA ILE A 231 17.02 1.42 10.58
C ILE A 231 17.43 0.91 11.95
N ASN A 232 16.84 1.50 13.01
CA ASN A 232 16.95 1.00 14.37
C ASN A 232 15.60 0.40 14.79
N ASP A 233 15.46 -0.92 14.66
CA ASP A 233 14.23 -1.65 14.95
C ASP A 233 13.80 -1.54 16.43
N VAL A 234 14.75 -1.44 17.36
CA VAL A 234 14.46 -1.24 18.80
C VAL A 234 13.86 0.14 19.06
N HIS A 235 14.41 1.18 18.43
CA HIS A 235 13.85 2.53 18.51
C HIS A 235 12.43 2.59 17.94
N TRP A 236 12.21 1.93 16.80
CA TRP A 236 10.89 1.87 16.17
C TRP A 236 9.90 1.02 16.97
N TRP A 237 10.33 -0.07 17.61
CA TRP A 237 9.50 -0.84 18.55
C TRP A 237 8.96 0.07 19.67
N ASN A 238 9.83 0.88 20.28
CA ASN A 238 9.42 1.82 21.33
C ASN A 238 8.45 2.89 20.80
N LYS A 239 8.69 3.42 19.61
CA LYS A 239 7.77 4.39 18.97
C LYS A 239 6.41 3.78 18.65
N THR A 240 6.37 2.56 18.13
CA THR A 240 5.12 1.84 17.82
C THR A 240 4.32 1.59 19.11
N ASN A 241 4.98 1.14 20.18
CA ASN A 241 4.34 0.96 21.49
C ASN A 241 3.82 2.29 22.08
N GLN A 242 4.61 3.36 21.99
CA GLN A 242 4.17 4.68 22.41
C GLN A 242 2.93 5.14 21.61
N ALA A 243 2.90 4.90 20.30
CA ALA A 243 1.76 5.23 19.47
C ALA A 243 0.49 4.45 19.86
N PHE A 244 0.61 3.15 20.18
CA PHE A 244 -0.50 2.36 20.72
C PHE A 244 -1.07 3.00 22.00
N VAL A 245 -0.20 3.42 22.93
CA VAL A 245 -0.61 4.08 24.17
C VAL A 245 -1.29 5.43 23.87
N THR A 246 -0.68 6.28 23.02
CA THR A 246 -1.23 7.59 22.65
C THR A 246 -2.60 7.48 22.00
N LEU A 247 -2.84 6.43 21.20
CA LEU A 247 -4.11 6.19 20.51
C LEU A 247 -5.13 5.44 21.38
N GLY A 248 -4.80 5.14 22.64
CA GLY A 248 -5.73 4.53 23.59
C GLY A 248 -6.00 3.05 23.34
N PHE A 249 -5.06 2.32 22.73
CA PHE A 249 -5.10 0.86 22.73
C PHE A 249 -4.85 0.35 24.15
N SER A 250 -5.69 -0.57 24.60
CA SER A 250 -5.49 -1.25 25.86
C SER A 250 -4.27 -2.18 25.81
N SER A 251 -3.70 -2.48 26.98
CA SER A 251 -2.63 -3.48 27.10
C SER A 251 -3.07 -4.84 26.55
N SER A 252 -4.32 -5.24 26.80
CA SER A 252 -4.85 -6.51 26.25
C SER A 252 -4.95 -6.54 24.72
N GLU A 253 -5.30 -5.41 24.09
CA GLU A 253 -5.35 -5.30 22.62
C GLU A 253 -3.95 -5.41 22.02
N SER A 254 -3.00 -4.60 22.50
CA SER A 254 -1.61 -4.63 22.02
C SER A 254 -0.96 -6.01 22.24
N GLU A 255 -1.19 -6.63 23.40
CA GLU A 255 -0.71 -8.00 23.67
C GLU A 255 -1.30 -9.04 22.72
N SER A 256 -2.58 -8.92 22.37
CA SER A 256 -3.22 -9.84 21.42
C SER A 256 -2.63 -9.66 20.01
N ILE A 257 -2.41 -8.41 19.59
CA ILE A 257 -1.75 -8.08 18.31
C ILE A 257 -0.36 -8.73 18.24
N PHE A 258 0.46 -8.55 19.28
CA PHE A 258 1.82 -9.10 19.34
C PHE A 258 1.82 -10.63 19.42
N SER A 259 0.83 -11.23 20.09
CA SER A 259 0.64 -12.68 20.12
C SER A 259 0.33 -13.24 18.72
N VAL A 260 -0.52 -12.56 17.94
CA VAL A 260 -0.82 -12.96 16.55
C VAL A 260 0.42 -12.87 15.67
N LEU A 261 1.21 -11.79 15.79
CA LEU A 261 2.45 -11.65 15.02
C LEU A 261 3.47 -12.75 15.35
N SER A 262 3.67 -13.05 16.63
CA SER A 262 4.57 -14.12 17.04
C SER A 262 4.07 -15.50 16.59
N ALA A 263 2.75 -15.73 16.64
CA ALA A 263 2.14 -16.94 16.11
C ALA A 263 2.40 -17.11 14.60
N ILE A 264 2.29 -16.04 13.80
CA ILE A 264 2.61 -16.08 12.36
C ILE A 264 4.08 -16.49 12.14
N LEU A 265 5.02 -15.98 12.96
CA LEU A 265 6.42 -16.39 12.88
C LEU A 265 6.64 -17.86 13.28
N ALA A 266 5.98 -18.33 14.34
CA ALA A 266 6.03 -19.74 14.74
C ALA A 266 5.46 -20.65 13.65
N LEU A 267 4.33 -20.27 13.03
CA LEU A 267 3.71 -20.98 11.93
C LEU A 267 4.68 -21.17 10.75
N GLY A 268 5.47 -20.15 10.40
CA GLY A 268 6.47 -20.24 9.32
C GLY A 268 7.61 -21.25 9.56
N ASN A 269 7.83 -21.64 10.82
CA ASN A 269 8.82 -22.66 11.19
C ASN A 269 8.24 -24.08 11.25
N ILE A 270 6.94 -24.24 11.02
CA ILE A 270 6.32 -25.56 10.85
C ILE A 270 6.70 -26.10 9.47
N ASP A 271 7.24 -27.32 9.46
CA ASP A 271 7.66 -28.03 8.25
C ASP A 271 7.25 -29.51 8.31
N PHE A 272 7.24 -30.14 7.14
CA PHE A 272 6.54 -31.41 6.92
C PHE A 272 7.49 -32.48 6.37
N ASN A 273 7.20 -33.74 6.70
CA ASN A 273 7.82 -34.93 6.12
C ASN A 273 6.84 -35.65 5.19
N GLY A 274 7.35 -36.39 4.20
CA GLY A 274 6.55 -37.16 3.23
C GLY A 274 6.28 -36.41 1.92
N SER A 275 5.79 -37.12 0.89
CA SER A 275 5.41 -36.55 -0.41
C SER A 275 3.90 -36.37 -0.54
N ASP A 276 3.14 -37.47 -0.49
CA ASP A 276 1.69 -37.50 -0.75
C ASP A 276 0.86 -37.71 0.52
N LYS A 277 1.52 -38.12 1.61
CA LYS A 277 0.97 -38.22 2.95
C LYS A 277 1.89 -37.50 3.91
N VAL A 278 1.59 -36.24 4.17
CA VAL A 278 2.43 -35.43 5.04
C VAL A 278 2.22 -35.75 6.52
N THR A 279 3.29 -35.63 7.29
CA THR A 279 3.25 -35.52 8.76
C THR A 279 4.14 -34.35 9.20
N LEU A 280 3.93 -33.84 10.41
CA LEU A 280 4.81 -32.81 10.96
C LEU A 280 6.22 -33.36 11.21
N LYS A 281 7.24 -32.54 10.97
CA LYS A 281 8.58 -32.84 11.47
C LYS A 281 8.60 -32.78 13.00
N PRO A 282 9.40 -33.62 13.69
CA PRO A 282 9.47 -33.59 15.16
C PRO A 282 9.79 -32.20 15.74
N ALA A 283 10.71 -31.46 15.11
CA ALA A 283 11.06 -30.10 15.52
C ALA A 283 9.92 -29.08 15.35
N SER A 284 8.91 -29.40 14.54
CA SER A 284 7.76 -28.52 14.30
C SER A 284 6.63 -28.66 15.33
N GLU A 285 6.64 -29.71 16.16
CA GLU A 285 5.62 -29.88 17.21
C GLU A 285 5.69 -28.76 18.26
N GLU A 286 6.89 -28.26 18.59
CA GLU A 286 7.04 -27.12 19.51
C GLU A 286 6.49 -25.82 18.89
N TYR A 287 6.78 -25.56 17.61
CA TYR A 287 6.27 -24.38 16.91
C TYR A 287 4.75 -24.44 16.74
N LEU A 288 4.18 -25.63 16.49
CA LEU A 288 2.72 -25.81 16.48
C LEU A 288 2.13 -25.52 17.85
N LYS A 289 2.75 -26.00 18.93
CA LYS A 289 2.30 -25.71 20.29
C LYS A 289 2.34 -24.21 20.58
N ASP A 290 3.43 -23.54 20.24
CA ASP A 290 3.55 -22.08 20.40
C ASP A 290 2.46 -21.34 19.59
N PHE A 291 2.23 -21.73 18.33
CA PHE A 291 1.15 -21.18 17.49
C PHE A 291 -0.24 -21.34 18.12
N VAL A 292 -0.56 -22.56 18.58
CA VAL A 292 -1.84 -22.91 19.18
C VAL A 292 -2.05 -22.19 20.52
N ASP A 293 -1.03 -22.13 21.37
CA ASP A 293 -1.12 -21.48 22.69
C ASP A 293 -1.28 -19.96 22.56
N LEU A 294 -0.53 -19.32 21.66
CA LEU A 294 -0.58 -17.87 21.42
C LEU A 294 -1.95 -17.42 20.88
N LEU A 295 -2.52 -18.21 19.96
CA LEU A 295 -3.84 -17.93 19.38
C LEU A 295 -4.99 -18.58 20.17
N LYS A 296 -4.69 -19.33 21.23
CA LYS A 296 -5.62 -20.11 22.05
C LYS A 296 -6.55 -21.01 21.23
N LEU A 297 -5.97 -21.77 20.30
CA LEU A 297 -6.65 -22.70 19.39
C LEU A 297 -6.77 -24.12 19.98
N ASP A 298 -7.52 -24.98 19.29
CA ASP A 298 -7.48 -26.43 19.52
C ASP A 298 -6.30 -27.08 18.78
N TYR A 299 -5.46 -27.81 19.52
CA TYR A 299 -4.24 -28.41 18.97
C TYR A 299 -4.52 -29.44 17.87
N ASP A 300 -5.41 -30.39 18.13
CA ASP A 300 -5.67 -31.52 17.23
C ASP A 300 -6.38 -31.09 15.95
N LYS A 301 -7.32 -30.14 16.05
CA LYS A 301 -7.95 -29.53 14.87
C LYS A 301 -6.94 -28.75 14.04
N THR A 302 -6.07 -27.96 14.67
CA THR A 302 -5.03 -27.21 13.95
C THR A 302 -4.04 -28.14 13.25
N LYS A 303 -3.56 -29.18 13.94
CA LYS A 303 -2.67 -30.19 13.35
C LYS A 303 -3.31 -30.89 12.15
N ARG A 304 -4.59 -31.27 12.25
CA ARG A 304 -5.33 -31.88 11.14
C ARG A 304 -5.47 -30.92 9.97
N ALA A 305 -5.83 -29.65 10.20
CA ALA A 305 -5.95 -28.65 9.13
C ALA A 305 -4.65 -28.42 8.35
N LEU A 306 -3.49 -28.58 9.01
CA LEU A 306 -2.17 -28.45 8.37
C LEU A 306 -1.71 -29.72 7.64
N THR A 307 -2.33 -30.89 7.86
CA THR A 307 -1.83 -32.18 7.34
C THR A 307 -2.85 -32.97 6.53
N LEU A 308 -4.13 -32.67 6.67
CA LEU A 308 -5.26 -33.35 6.05
C LEU A 308 -6.16 -32.31 5.33
N LYS A 309 -6.95 -32.79 4.37
CA LYS A 309 -8.09 -32.06 3.80
C LYS A 309 -9.35 -32.90 3.86
N ASN A 310 -10.47 -32.26 4.14
CA ASN A 310 -11.80 -32.83 3.99
C ASN A 310 -12.21 -32.83 2.50
N LEU A 311 -12.71 -33.97 2.02
CA LEU A 311 -13.33 -34.10 0.71
C LEU A 311 -14.79 -34.50 0.89
N THR A 312 -15.69 -33.65 0.41
CA THR A 312 -17.12 -33.94 0.37
C THR A 312 -17.47 -34.58 -0.98
N ALA A 313 -17.88 -35.84 -0.97
CA ALA A 313 -18.33 -36.55 -2.17
C ALA A 313 -19.63 -37.30 -1.87
N GLY A 314 -20.72 -36.95 -2.58
CA GLY A 314 -22.00 -37.66 -2.45
C GLY A 314 -22.70 -37.51 -1.09
N GLY A 315 -22.35 -36.50 -0.27
CA GLY A 315 -22.93 -36.27 1.06
C GLY A 315 -22.06 -36.77 2.23
N ASP A 316 -21.07 -37.61 1.95
CA ASP A 316 -20.10 -38.08 2.94
C ASP A 316 -18.83 -37.22 2.90
N SER A 317 -18.26 -36.95 4.09
CA SER A 317 -16.99 -36.22 4.24
C SER A 317 -15.87 -37.19 4.62
N ILE A 318 -14.83 -37.25 3.80
CA ILE A 318 -13.66 -38.12 4.01
C ILE A 318 -12.42 -37.26 4.20
N GLN A 319 -11.61 -37.57 5.22
CA GLN A 319 -10.30 -36.96 5.40
C GLN A 319 -9.24 -37.68 4.59
N VAL A 320 -8.56 -36.92 3.73
CA VAL A 320 -7.40 -37.42 2.98
C VAL A 320 -6.15 -36.60 3.33
N PRO A 321 -4.96 -37.24 3.35
CA PRO A 321 -3.72 -36.50 3.56
C PRO A 321 -3.46 -35.44 2.48
N LEU A 322 -2.78 -34.37 2.89
CA LEU A 322 -2.22 -33.38 1.97
C LEU A 322 -0.92 -33.89 1.35
N SER A 323 -0.61 -33.41 0.14
CA SER A 323 0.75 -33.48 -0.37
C SER A 323 1.65 -32.43 0.30
N LEU A 324 2.97 -32.60 0.16
CA LEU A 324 3.96 -31.66 0.72
C LEU A 324 3.75 -30.22 0.23
N VAL A 325 3.46 -30.07 -1.05
CA VAL A 325 3.19 -28.77 -1.66
C VAL A 325 1.92 -28.16 -1.05
N GLN A 326 0.83 -28.94 -1.00
CA GLN A 326 -0.44 -28.47 -0.41
C GLN A 326 -0.31 -28.09 1.06
N ALA A 327 0.47 -28.83 1.85
CA ALA A 327 0.67 -28.52 3.26
C ALA A 327 1.44 -27.21 3.48
N LYS A 328 2.48 -26.95 2.66
CA LYS A 328 3.21 -25.68 2.68
C LYS A 328 2.33 -24.52 2.21
N ASP A 329 1.59 -24.71 1.13
CA ASP A 329 0.67 -23.69 0.62
C ASP A 329 -0.42 -23.36 1.64
N ASN A 330 -0.98 -24.36 2.34
CA ASN A 330 -1.96 -24.14 3.40
C ASN A 330 -1.38 -23.36 4.58
N ARG A 331 -0.17 -23.71 5.04
CA ARG A 331 0.56 -22.98 6.09
C ARG A 331 0.78 -21.52 5.69
N ASP A 332 1.22 -21.29 4.46
CA ASP A 332 1.52 -19.96 3.95
C ASP A 332 0.24 -19.13 3.72
N ALA A 333 -0.82 -19.75 3.22
CA ALA A 333 -2.14 -19.14 3.09
C ALA A 333 -2.68 -18.68 4.46
N LEU A 334 -2.56 -19.52 5.48
CA LEU A 334 -2.95 -19.20 6.84
C LEU A 334 -2.15 -18.02 7.43
N ALA A 335 -0.84 -18.00 7.23
CA ALA A 335 0.01 -16.89 7.67
C ALA A 335 -0.38 -15.55 7.02
N LYS A 336 -0.62 -15.56 5.70
CA LYS A 336 -1.06 -14.39 4.92
C LYS A 336 -2.42 -13.87 5.39
N ASP A 337 -3.38 -14.76 5.59
CA ASP A 337 -4.73 -14.39 6.01
C ASP A 337 -4.76 -13.84 7.44
N LEU A 338 -4.08 -14.49 8.39
CA LEU A 338 -3.98 -13.98 9.77
C LEU A 338 -3.39 -12.56 9.81
N TYR A 339 -2.35 -12.30 9.03
CA TYR A 339 -1.78 -10.96 8.95
C TYR A 339 -2.73 -9.96 8.29
N TYR A 340 -3.40 -10.36 7.21
CA TYR A 340 -4.38 -9.53 6.51
C TYR A 340 -5.54 -9.11 7.44
N ARG A 341 -6.12 -10.08 8.16
CA ARG A 341 -7.20 -9.84 9.11
C ARG A 341 -6.74 -8.99 10.29
N LEU A 342 -5.54 -9.23 10.80
CA LEU A 342 -4.93 -8.38 11.83
C LEU A 342 -4.79 -6.93 11.35
N PHE A 343 -4.24 -6.73 10.16
CA PHE A 343 -4.04 -5.40 9.59
C PHE A 343 -5.39 -4.67 9.43
N ASN A 344 -6.39 -5.33 8.85
CA ASN A 344 -7.72 -4.75 8.68
C ASN A 344 -8.42 -4.46 10.01
N TRP A 345 -8.30 -5.35 11.00
CA TRP A 345 -8.82 -5.11 12.35
C TRP A 345 -8.17 -3.87 12.96
N MET A 346 -6.85 -3.69 12.78
CA MET A 346 -6.15 -2.50 13.26
C MET A 346 -6.65 -1.22 12.58
N ILE A 347 -6.86 -1.25 11.26
CA ILE A 347 -7.44 -0.10 10.54
C ILE A 347 -8.84 0.23 11.08
N LYS A 348 -9.69 -0.78 11.29
CA LYS A 348 -11.02 -0.59 11.90
C LYS A 348 -10.92 0.03 13.29
N ARG A 349 -10.01 -0.47 14.13
CA ARG A 349 -9.78 0.06 15.48
C ARG A 349 -9.31 1.51 15.45
N LEU A 350 -8.37 1.85 14.56
CA LEU A 350 -7.95 3.24 14.32
C LEU A 350 -9.12 4.11 13.87
N ASN A 351 -9.97 3.62 12.97
CA ASN A 351 -11.16 4.36 12.52
C ASN A 351 -12.17 4.59 13.64
N GLN A 352 -12.31 3.67 14.60
CA GLN A 352 -13.14 3.89 15.79
C GLN A 352 -12.58 5.01 16.67
N ILE A 353 -11.25 5.07 16.83
CA ILE A 353 -10.56 6.12 17.60
C ILE A 353 -10.71 7.49 16.93
N LEU A 354 -10.49 7.54 15.61
CA LEU A 354 -10.57 8.74 14.79
C LEU A 354 -12.01 9.18 14.48
N LYS A 355 -13.00 8.33 14.81
CA LYS A 355 -14.41 8.60 14.53
C LYS A 355 -14.84 9.93 15.13
N GLY A 356 -15.35 10.77 14.24
CA GLY A 356 -15.80 12.12 14.54
C GLY A 356 -17.29 12.28 14.67
N THR A 357 -17.72 13.54 14.74
CA THR A 357 -19.12 13.94 14.53
C THR A 357 -19.35 14.25 13.06
N GLU A 358 -19.76 13.26 12.27
CA GLU A 358 -20.19 13.50 10.87
C GLU A 358 -21.67 13.90 10.87
N LYS A 359 -21.97 15.01 10.22
CA LYS A 359 -23.29 15.61 9.99
C LYS A 359 -23.64 15.47 8.50
N GLU A 360 -24.91 15.73 8.15
CA GLU A 360 -25.38 15.66 6.76
C GLU A 360 -24.65 16.65 5.83
N ASP A 361 -24.23 17.80 6.36
CA ASP A 361 -23.49 18.85 5.65
C ASP A 361 -21.96 18.72 5.75
N SER A 362 -21.45 17.68 6.43
CA SER A 362 -20.01 17.45 6.57
C SER A 362 -19.32 17.33 5.21
N LYS A 363 -18.13 17.93 5.12
CA LYS A 363 -17.25 17.85 3.94
C LYS A 363 -15.98 17.12 4.30
N PHE A 364 -15.18 16.75 3.32
CA PHE A 364 -13.89 16.12 3.59
C PHE A 364 -12.76 16.61 2.69
N ILE A 365 -11.53 16.47 3.18
CA ILE A 365 -10.31 16.49 2.38
C ILE A 365 -9.71 15.10 2.43
N GLY A 366 -9.68 14.43 1.28
CA GLY A 366 -9.06 13.11 1.12
C GLY A 366 -7.59 13.25 0.73
N VAL A 367 -6.68 12.54 1.40
CA VAL A 367 -5.27 12.47 1.01
C VAL A 367 -4.97 11.06 0.58
N LEU A 368 -4.71 10.86 -0.72
CA LEU A 368 -4.39 9.56 -1.30
C LEU A 368 -2.87 9.40 -1.42
N ASP A 369 -2.31 8.51 -0.59
CA ASP A 369 -0.93 8.02 -0.66
C ASP A 369 -0.97 6.60 -1.23
N ILE A 370 -0.83 6.50 -2.55
CA ILE A 370 -0.81 5.23 -3.27
C ILE A 370 0.60 4.91 -3.74
N TYR A 371 0.87 3.62 -3.90
CA TYR A 371 2.05 3.12 -4.58
C TYR A 371 2.31 3.79 -5.92
N GLY A 372 3.59 3.99 -6.20
CA GLY A 372 4.01 4.34 -7.54
C GLY A 372 3.86 3.17 -8.50
N PHE A 373 3.94 3.49 -9.79
CA PHE A 373 4.12 2.50 -10.84
C PHE A 373 5.37 1.64 -10.58
N GLU A 374 5.26 0.32 -10.72
CA GLU A 374 6.34 -0.64 -10.43
C GLU A 374 6.80 -1.37 -11.69
N ILE A 375 8.11 -1.37 -11.92
CA ILE A 375 8.77 -2.16 -12.97
C ILE A 375 10.00 -2.83 -12.34
N PHE A 376 9.87 -4.13 -12.07
CA PHE A 376 10.93 -5.00 -11.56
C PHE A 376 11.44 -5.94 -12.65
N GLU A 377 12.54 -6.64 -12.35
CA GLU A 377 13.07 -7.71 -13.22
C GLU A 377 12.04 -8.83 -13.45
N ILE A 378 11.26 -9.16 -12.41
CA ILE A 378 10.17 -10.12 -12.46
C ILE A 378 8.94 -9.46 -11.82
N ASN A 379 7.92 -9.17 -12.65
CA ASN A 379 6.64 -8.63 -12.19
C ASN A 379 5.61 -9.75 -12.11
N SER A 380 4.81 -9.78 -11.04
CA SER A 380 3.78 -10.80 -10.78
C SER A 380 2.38 -10.16 -10.74
N LEU A 381 1.35 -10.92 -10.35
CA LEU A 381 -0.03 -10.45 -10.19
C LEU A 381 -0.12 -9.20 -9.31
N GLU A 382 0.72 -9.09 -8.28
CA GLU A 382 0.76 -7.94 -7.38
C GLU A 382 1.15 -6.66 -8.11
N GLN A 383 2.25 -6.67 -8.88
CA GLN A 383 2.66 -5.55 -9.72
C GLN A 383 1.60 -5.25 -10.79
N PHE A 384 0.96 -6.28 -11.35
CA PHE A 384 -0.13 -6.08 -12.31
C PHE A 384 -1.30 -5.29 -11.69
N CYS A 385 -1.72 -5.63 -10.47
CA CYS A 385 -2.75 -4.89 -9.74
C CYS A 385 -2.32 -3.45 -9.41
N ILE A 386 -1.07 -3.25 -8.96
CA ILE A 386 -0.51 -1.92 -8.65
C ILE A 386 -0.48 -1.04 -9.91
N ASN A 387 0.02 -1.58 -11.03
CA ASN A 387 0.13 -0.85 -12.29
C ASN A 387 -1.24 -0.59 -12.90
N TYR A 388 -2.20 -1.50 -12.75
CA TYR A 388 -3.58 -1.27 -13.14
C TYR A 388 -4.24 -0.13 -12.34
N ALA A 389 -4.04 -0.09 -11.02
CA ALA A 389 -4.52 1.02 -10.19
C ALA A 389 -3.91 2.37 -10.63
N ASN A 390 -2.60 2.39 -10.92
CA ASN A 390 -1.92 3.57 -11.47
C ASN A 390 -2.46 3.96 -12.86
N GLU A 391 -2.78 3.00 -13.71
CA GLU A 391 -3.40 3.26 -15.02
C GLU A 391 -4.74 3.98 -14.88
N LYS A 392 -5.59 3.56 -13.92
CA LYS A 392 -6.87 4.21 -13.66
C LYS A 392 -6.72 5.62 -13.07
N LEU A 393 -5.79 5.82 -12.15
CA LEU A 393 -5.48 7.15 -11.62
C LEU A 393 -4.96 8.07 -12.73
N HIS A 394 -4.14 7.55 -13.65
CA HIS A 394 -3.67 8.31 -14.79
C HIS A 394 -4.80 8.67 -15.76
N GLN A 395 -5.79 7.78 -15.95
CA GLN A 395 -6.98 8.07 -16.74
C GLN A 395 -7.82 9.19 -16.10
N GLN A 396 -8.04 9.14 -14.78
CA GLN A 396 -8.77 10.19 -14.07
C GLN A 396 -8.05 11.54 -14.16
N PHE A 397 -6.72 11.52 -14.08
CA PHE A 397 -5.90 12.70 -14.30
C PHE A 397 -6.10 13.26 -15.71
N ASN A 398 -6.03 12.41 -16.73
CA ASN A 398 -6.20 12.84 -18.13
C ASN A 398 -7.60 13.41 -18.38
N GLU A 399 -8.64 12.77 -17.84
CA GLU A 399 -10.01 13.28 -17.93
C GLU A 399 -10.16 14.66 -17.26
N HIS A 400 -9.60 14.85 -16.08
CA HIS A 400 -9.72 16.12 -15.35
C HIS A 400 -8.90 17.25 -15.99
N VAL A 401 -7.62 16.99 -16.30
CA VAL A 401 -6.72 18.05 -16.79
C VAL A 401 -6.96 18.39 -18.26
N PHE A 402 -7.30 17.42 -19.09
CA PHE A 402 -7.47 17.68 -20.53
C PHE A 402 -8.92 17.73 -20.94
N LYS A 403 -9.79 16.84 -20.46
CA LYS A 403 -11.15 16.77 -20.99
C LYS A 403 -12.05 17.84 -20.39
N SER A 404 -12.09 17.99 -19.07
CA SER A 404 -12.94 19.03 -18.45
C SER A 404 -12.48 20.45 -18.73
N GLU A 405 -11.18 20.72 -18.79
CA GLU A 405 -10.67 22.07 -19.16
C GLU A 405 -11.11 22.47 -20.57
N GLN A 406 -11.04 21.53 -21.53
CA GLN A 406 -11.48 21.78 -22.90
C GLN A 406 -12.99 22.00 -23.00
N GLU A 407 -13.78 21.23 -22.24
CA GLU A 407 -15.23 21.40 -22.16
C GLU A 407 -15.60 22.77 -21.58
N GLU A 408 -14.85 23.28 -20.59
CA GLU A 408 -15.07 24.60 -19.99
C GLU A 408 -14.70 25.74 -20.97
N TYR A 409 -13.58 25.65 -21.68
CA TYR A 409 -13.24 26.64 -22.71
C TYR A 409 -14.30 26.75 -23.80
N VAL A 410 -14.83 25.62 -24.26
CA VAL A 410 -15.93 25.59 -25.24
C VAL A 410 -17.19 26.22 -24.66
N LYS A 411 -17.52 25.91 -23.41
CA LYS A 411 -18.69 26.46 -22.71
C LYS A 411 -18.61 27.97 -22.51
N GLU A 412 -17.43 28.50 -22.20
CA GLU A 412 -17.16 29.94 -22.05
C GLU A 412 -16.99 30.68 -23.40
N GLY A 413 -17.08 29.96 -24.53
CA GLY A 413 -16.94 30.55 -25.87
C GLY A 413 -15.52 31.02 -26.19
N VAL A 414 -14.51 30.51 -25.48
CA VAL A 414 -13.10 30.82 -25.72
C VAL A 414 -12.62 30.05 -26.95
N PRO A 415 -12.04 30.72 -27.96
CA PRO A 415 -11.47 30.02 -29.11
C PRO A 415 -10.36 29.08 -28.66
N TRP A 416 -10.56 27.77 -28.82
CA TRP A 416 -9.64 26.75 -28.35
C TRP A 416 -9.26 25.77 -29.46
N SER A 417 -7.99 25.38 -29.49
CA SER A 417 -7.49 24.30 -30.33
C SER A 417 -7.38 23.01 -29.52
N GLU A 418 -8.11 21.97 -29.93
CA GLU A 418 -8.12 20.67 -29.25
C GLU A 418 -6.69 20.14 -29.02
N ILE A 419 -6.34 19.91 -27.75
CA ILE A 419 -5.06 19.32 -27.37
C ILE A 419 -5.20 17.81 -27.45
N ARG A 420 -4.41 17.19 -28.32
CA ARG A 420 -4.29 15.73 -28.39
C ARG A 420 -3.38 15.24 -27.26
N PHE A 421 -3.93 14.42 -26.37
CA PHE A 421 -3.20 13.71 -25.35
C PHE A 421 -3.25 12.19 -25.59
N LYS A 422 -2.37 11.45 -24.93
CA LYS A 422 -2.34 9.98 -25.03
C LYS A 422 -3.35 9.38 -24.06
N ASP A 423 -4.55 9.09 -24.57
CA ASP A 423 -5.57 8.38 -23.81
C ASP A 423 -5.15 6.92 -23.55
N ASN A 424 -5.27 6.48 -22.31
CA ASN A 424 -4.94 5.15 -21.83
C ASN A 424 -6.17 4.25 -21.59
N GLN A 425 -7.37 4.69 -21.96
CA GLN A 425 -8.61 3.93 -21.82
C GLN A 425 -8.55 2.55 -22.49
N GLN A 426 -7.86 2.41 -23.63
CA GLN A 426 -7.70 1.13 -24.32
C GLN A 426 -6.86 0.12 -23.51
N CYS A 427 -5.83 0.60 -22.80
CA CYS A 427 -5.05 -0.22 -21.87
C CYS A 427 -5.90 -0.69 -20.68
N ILE A 428 -6.71 0.22 -20.14
CA ILE A 428 -7.65 -0.10 -19.06
C ILE A 428 -8.67 -1.15 -19.52
N THR A 429 -9.26 -0.99 -20.71
CA THR A 429 -10.22 -1.95 -21.25
C THR A 429 -9.61 -3.33 -21.48
N LEU A 430 -8.35 -3.42 -21.93
CA LEU A 430 -7.61 -4.68 -22.02
C LEU A 430 -7.56 -5.42 -20.66
N ILE A 431 -7.39 -4.67 -19.57
CA ILE A 431 -7.26 -5.22 -18.22
C ILE A 431 -8.62 -5.56 -17.60
N GLU A 432 -9.56 -4.61 -17.58
CA GLU A 432 -10.75 -4.65 -16.71
C GLU A 432 -12.06 -5.11 -17.40
N HIS A 433 -12.06 -5.28 -18.74
CA HIS A 433 -13.31 -5.62 -19.43
C HIS A 433 -13.94 -6.90 -18.86
N ARG A 434 -15.17 -6.79 -18.35
CA ARG A 434 -15.81 -7.80 -17.48
C ARG A 434 -15.71 -9.25 -17.97
N GLN A 435 -15.89 -9.49 -19.26
CA GLN A 435 -15.92 -10.84 -19.86
C GLN A 435 -14.75 -11.13 -20.82
N ARG A 436 -13.94 -10.12 -21.13
CA ARG A 436 -12.92 -10.21 -22.20
C ARG A 436 -11.63 -9.49 -21.85
N GLY A 437 -11.47 -9.06 -20.60
CA GLY A 437 -10.26 -8.45 -20.07
C GLY A 437 -9.45 -9.48 -19.30
N ILE A 438 -8.18 -9.18 -19.08
CA ILE A 438 -7.22 -10.08 -18.42
C ILE A 438 -7.75 -10.55 -17.05
N ILE A 439 -8.31 -9.64 -16.23
CA ILE A 439 -8.83 -10.00 -14.89
C ILE A 439 -10.00 -10.98 -15.00
N GLY A 440 -10.97 -10.71 -15.88
CA GLY A 440 -12.13 -11.59 -16.06
C GLY A 440 -11.74 -12.99 -16.53
N MET A 441 -10.74 -13.06 -17.43
CA MET A 441 -10.21 -14.34 -17.91
C MET A 441 -9.45 -15.12 -16.84
N LEU A 442 -8.71 -14.42 -15.96
CA LEU A 442 -8.03 -15.04 -14.81
C LEU A 442 -9.05 -15.63 -13.83
N THR A 443 -10.09 -14.87 -13.50
CA THR A 443 -11.19 -15.32 -12.63
C THR A 443 -11.88 -16.56 -13.19
N GLU A 444 -12.16 -16.59 -14.49
CA GLU A 444 -12.74 -17.76 -15.15
C GLU A 444 -11.80 -18.98 -15.09
N GLU A 445 -10.50 -18.78 -15.34
CA GLU A 445 -9.52 -19.88 -15.28
C GLU A 445 -9.38 -20.46 -13.87
N CYS A 446 -9.52 -19.64 -12.83
CA CYS A 446 -9.49 -20.08 -11.44
C CYS A 446 -10.63 -21.06 -11.12
N LYS A 447 -11.77 -20.96 -11.81
CA LYS A 447 -12.94 -21.83 -11.63
C LYS A 447 -12.84 -23.16 -12.39
N LEU A 448 -11.92 -23.28 -13.36
CA LEU A 448 -11.76 -24.50 -14.15
C LEU A 448 -11.04 -25.61 -13.36
N PRO A 449 -11.62 -26.83 -13.24
CA PRO A 449 -11.00 -27.95 -12.53
C PRO A 449 -9.61 -28.34 -13.06
N LYS A 450 -9.36 -28.13 -14.36
CA LYS A 450 -8.08 -28.40 -15.04
C LYS A 450 -7.39 -27.15 -15.55
N GLY A 451 -7.81 -25.96 -15.11
CA GLY A 451 -7.10 -24.74 -15.46
C GLY A 451 -5.68 -24.76 -14.88
N SER A 452 -4.79 -23.94 -15.44
CA SER A 452 -3.40 -23.75 -15.02
C SER A 452 -2.93 -22.35 -15.44
N ASP A 453 -1.83 -21.86 -14.88
CA ASP A 453 -1.28 -20.56 -15.29
C ASP A 453 -0.89 -20.56 -16.78
N LYS A 454 -0.42 -21.72 -17.28
CA LYS A 454 -0.11 -21.93 -18.69
C LYS A 454 -1.34 -21.84 -19.59
N THR A 455 -2.43 -22.51 -19.24
CA THR A 455 -3.67 -22.46 -20.04
C THR A 455 -4.31 -21.07 -19.99
N PHE A 456 -4.20 -20.36 -18.86
CA PHE A 456 -4.56 -18.94 -18.78
C PHE A 456 -3.74 -18.08 -19.77
N LEU A 457 -2.40 -18.25 -19.79
CA LEU A 457 -1.53 -17.50 -20.69
C LEU A 457 -1.83 -17.78 -22.18
N GLU A 458 -2.04 -19.05 -22.54
CA GLU A 458 -2.48 -19.45 -23.88
C GLU A 458 -3.80 -18.75 -24.28
N LYS A 459 -4.75 -18.68 -23.34
CA LYS A 459 -6.07 -18.06 -23.53
C LYS A 459 -5.98 -16.56 -23.78
N ILE A 460 -5.25 -15.82 -22.93
CA ILE A 460 -5.08 -14.36 -23.11
C ILE A 460 -4.26 -14.04 -24.36
N THR A 461 -3.24 -14.85 -24.67
CA THR A 461 -2.43 -14.66 -25.88
C THR A 461 -3.28 -14.82 -27.14
N LYS A 462 -4.13 -15.86 -27.19
CA LYS A 462 -5.06 -16.07 -28.30
C LYS A 462 -6.07 -14.92 -28.45
N GLN A 463 -6.52 -14.36 -27.33
CA GLN A 463 -7.50 -13.27 -27.30
C GLN A 463 -6.89 -11.92 -27.73
N PHE A 464 -5.64 -11.64 -27.35
CA PHE A 464 -5.05 -10.30 -27.46
C PHE A 464 -3.82 -10.19 -28.38
N ASN A 465 -3.43 -11.23 -29.11
CA ASN A 465 -2.25 -11.20 -30.00
C ASN A 465 -2.20 -10.05 -31.03
N ARG A 466 -3.35 -9.43 -31.36
CA ARG A 466 -3.45 -8.28 -32.27
C ARG A 466 -3.73 -6.96 -31.55
N ASN A 467 -3.81 -6.95 -30.23
CA ASN A 467 -4.06 -5.75 -29.45
C ASN A 467 -2.77 -4.93 -29.31
N ALA A 468 -2.81 -3.64 -29.66
CA ALA A 468 -1.63 -2.76 -29.62
C ALA A 468 -1.02 -2.54 -28.22
N TYR A 469 -1.75 -2.92 -27.17
CA TYR A 469 -1.33 -2.81 -25.76
C TYR A 469 -0.85 -4.13 -25.17
N PHE A 470 -1.00 -5.25 -25.88
CA PHE A 470 -0.59 -6.57 -25.42
C PHE A 470 0.66 -7.02 -26.19
N ASP A 471 1.66 -7.50 -25.47
CA ASP A 471 2.91 -8.02 -26.02
C ASP A 471 3.11 -9.46 -25.56
N TYR A 472 3.58 -10.33 -26.46
CA TYR A 472 3.88 -11.72 -26.14
C TYR A 472 4.98 -12.23 -27.07
N SER A 473 5.95 -12.95 -26.49
CA SER A 473 7.01 -13.62 -27.26
C SER A 473 7.03 -15.10 -26.93
N ALA A 474 6.97 -15.93 -27.98
CA ALA A 474 7.14 -17.38 -27.86
C ALA A 474 8.52 -17.79 -27.29
N THR A 475 9.51 -16.89 -27.29
CA THR A 475 10.83 -17.12 -26.68
C THR A 475 10.82 -17.00 -25.15
N THR A 476 9.77 -16.43 -24.57
CA THR A 476 9.58 -16.27 -23.12
C THR A 476 8.19 -16.79 -22.76
N PRO A 477 7.99 -18.12 -22.76
CA PRO A 477 6.66 -18.73 -22.77
C PRO A 477 5.86 -18.51 -21.49
N ASP A 478 6.48 -18.06 -20.41
CA ASP A 478 5.85 -17.82 -19.10
C ASP A 478 5.51 -16.34 -18.85
N PHE A 479 5.76 -15.47 -19.85
CA PHE A 479 5.58 -14.03 -19.72
C PHE A 479 4.59 -13.47 -20.75
N PHE A 480 3.87 -12.44 -20.35
CA PHE A 480 3.18 -11.52 -21.26
C PHE A 480 3.51 -10.07 -20.89
N GLY A 481 3.35 -9.16 -21.84
CA GLY A 481 3.62 -7.74 -21.67
C GLY A 481 2.37 -6.89 -21.82
N ILE A 482 2.32 -5.78 -21.07
CA ILE A 482 1.31 -4.72 -21.24
C ILE A 482 2.02 -3.40 -21.48
N LYS A 483 1.57 -2.65 -22.48
CA LYS A 483 2.04 -1.30 -22.77
C LYS A 483 1.27 -0.25 -21.95
N HIS A 484 1.68 -0.05 -20.71
CA HIS A 484 1.12 0.96 -19.82
C HIS A 484 1.47 2.40 -20.24
N PHE A 485 0.88 3.40 -19.59
CA PHE A 485 1.25 4.81 -19.81
C PHE A 485 2.74 5.07 -19.58
N ALA A 486 3.35 4.39 -18.59
CA ALA A 486 4.75 4.53 -18.21
C ALA A 486 5.73 3.65 -19.02
N GLY A 487 5.25 2.76 -19.89
CA GLY A 487 6.09 1.86 -20.69
C GLY A 487 5.59 0.42 -20.73
N ILE A 488 6.38 -0.46 -21.36
CA ILE A 488 6.04 -1.88 -21.45
C ILE A 488 6.51 -2.59 -20.17
N VAL A 489 5.60 -3.29 -19.51
CA VAL A 489 5.89 -4.11 -18.33
C VAL A 489 5.65 -5.57 -18.66
N LYS A 490 6.62 -6.43 -18.37
CA LYS A 490 6.51 -7.89 -18.55
C LYS A 490 6.13 -8.55 -17.23
N TYR A 491 5.07 -9.35 -17.26
CA TYR A 491 4.52 -10.09 -16.13
C TYR A 491 4.75 -11.59 -16.31
N ARG A 492 5.30 -12.25 -15.30
CA ARG A 492 5.42 -13.71 -15.23
C ARG A 492 4.13 -14.29 -14.69
N VAL A 493 3.55 -15.27 -15.37
CA VAL A 493 2.23 -15.83 -15.04
C VAL A 493 2.23 -16.86 -13.91
N ASP A 494 3.40 -17.38 -13.55
CA ASP A 494 3.54 -18.43 -12.52
C ASP A 494 2.92 -18.02 -11.18
N GLY A 495 2.03 -18.88 -10.67
CA GLY A 495 1.33 -18.72 -9.40
C GLY A 495 0.16 -17.75 -9.43
N TRP A 496 -0.23 -17.20 -10.60
CA TRP A 496 -1.34 -16.24 -10.68
C TRP A 496 -2.66 -16.83 -10.24
N ARG A 497 -2.97 -18.07 -10.61
CA ARG A 497 -4.23 -18.71 -10.21
C ARG A 497 -4.30 -18.94 -8.71
N ASP A 498 -3.23 -19.39 -8.08
CA ASP A 498 -3.21 -19.63 -6.64
C ASP A 498 -3.29 -18.31 -5.87
N LYS A 499 -2.60 -17.27 -6.35
CA LYS A 499 -2.70 -15.92 -5.81
C LYS A 499 -4.09 -15.30 -5.97
N ASN A 500 -4.78 -15.57 -7.08
CA ASN A 500 -6.12 -15.04 -7.35
C ASN A 500 -7.24 -15.86 -6.67
N LYS A 501 -7.02 -17.14 -6.39
CA LYS A 501 -7.98 -17.94 -5.61
C LYS A 501 -8.10 -17.44 -4.19
N ASP A 502 -7.01 -16.98 -3.56
CA ASP A 502 -6.96 -16.38 -2.21
C ASP A 502 -7.89 -17.05 -1.17
N THR A 503 -8.15 -18.36 -1.31
CA THR A 503 -9.11 -19.08 -0.47
C THR A 503 -8.32 -19.88 0.56
N LEU A 504 -8.51 -19.55 1.84
CA LEU A 504 -8.15 -20.45 2.92
C LEU A 504 -8.93 -21.74 2.78
N ASN A 505 -8.29 -22.88 3.02
CA ASN A 505 -9.01 -24.14 3.12
C ASN A 505 -10.02 -24.06 4.29
N ASP A 506 -11.25 -24.52 4.07
CA ASP A 506 -12.31 -24.65 5.08
C ASP A 506 -11.80 -25.28 6.39
N ASP A 507 -10.89 -26.25 6.31
CA ASP A 507 -10.32 -26.91 7.48
C ASP A 507 -9.46 -25.95 8.33
N ALA A 508 -8.71 -25.06 7.68
CA ALA A 508 -7.93 -24.04 8.36
C ALA A 508 -8.84 -22.98 8.99
N LEU A 509 -9.94 -22.60 8.33
CA LEU A 509 -10.95 -21.71 8.91
C LEU A 509 -11.61 -22.34 10.14
N VAL A 510 -12.00 -23.62 10.05
CA VAL A 510 -12.56 -24.37 11.19
C VAL A 510 -11.58 -24.42 12.35
N ALA A 511 -10.28 -24.61 12.09
CA ALA A 511 -9.26 -24.57 13.13
C ALA A 511 -9.16 -23.19 13.78
N ILE A 512 -9.06 -22.10 13.01
CA ILE A 512 -8.95 -20.73 13.58
C ILE A 512 -10.21 -20.37 14.39
N ASN A 513 -11.40 -20.77 13.93
CA ASN A 513 -12.67 -20.53 14.61
C ASN A 513 -12.78 -21.20 16.00
N THR A 514 -11.86 -22.11 16.34
CA THR A 514 -11.76 -22.65 17.71
C THR A 514 -11.11 -21.68 18.69
N SER A 515 -10.50 -20.60 18.21
CA SER A 515 -9.78 -19.65 19.05
C SER A 515 -10.64 -19.12 20.18
N THR A 516 -10.07 -19.07 21.39
CA THR A 516 -10.67 -18.37 22.53
C THR A 516 -10.08 -16.97 22.74
N LEU A 517 -9.14 -16.53 21.89
CA LEU A 517 -8.58 -15.19 21.91
C LEU A 517 -9.56 -14.20 21.26
N GLY A 518 -9.98 -13.17 22.00
CA GLY A 518 -11.01 -12.22 21.54
C GLY A 518 -10.71 -11.61 20.17
N LEU A 519 -9.48 -11.11 19.98
CA LEU A 519 -9.02 -10.53 18.71
C LEU A 519 -9.20 -11.48 17.52
N VAL A 520 -8.87 -12.76 17.68
CA VAL A 520 -8.96 -13.77 16.60
C VAL A 520 -10.41 -14.15 16.32
N LYS A 521 -11.30 -14.09 17.32
CA LYS A 521 -12.75 -14.26 17.07
C LYS A 521 -13.31 -13.11 16.26
N ASP A 522 -12.90 -11.88 16.56
CA ASP A 522 -13.36 -10.67 15.86
C ASP A 522 -13.02 -10.69 14.36
N PHE A 523 -11.96 -11.43 13.98
CA PHE A 523 -11.57 -11.62 12.58
C PHE A 523 -12.66 -12.25 11.70
N PHE A 524 -13.61 -13.00 12.28
CA PHE A 524 -14.62 -13.79 11.55
C PHE A 524 -16.07 -13.39 11.84
N VAL A 525 -16.34 -12.64 12.92
CA VAL A 525 -17.69 -12.15 13.25
C VAL A 525 -18.20 -11.12 12.22
N GLU A 526 -17.30 -10.41 11.54
CA GLU A 526 -17.66 -9.27 10.70
C GLU A 526 -17.86 -9.57 9.20
N GLU A 527 -17.51 -10.78 8.72
CA GLU A 527 -17.86 -11.22 7.35
C GLU A 527 -19.37 -11.40 7.19
N GLU A 528 -20.10 -11.73 8.26
CA GLU A 528 -21.57 -11.89 8.23
C GLU A 528 -22.33 -10.55 8.34
N ALA A 529 -21.74 -9.52 8.94
CA ALA A 529 -22.42 -8.26 9.26
C ALA A 529 -22.18 -7.12 8.24
N SER A 530 -21.11 -7.21 7.44
CA SER A 530 -20.74 -6.16 6.49
C SER A 530 -21.31 -6.43 5.07
N ASN A 531 -22.56 -6.00 4.86
CA ASN A 531 -23.24 -5.85 3.56
C ASN A 531 -23.70 -7.17 2.88
N PRO A 532 -25.01 -7.47 2.79
CA PRO A 532 -25.53 -8.67 2.11
C PRO A 532 -25.16 -8.78 0.62
N ALA A 533 -24.73 -7.68 -0.02
CA ALA A 533 -24.17 -7.69 -1.38
C ALA A 533 -22.71 -8.17 -1.44
N LEU A 534 -21.96 -8.10 -0.33
CA LEU A 534 -20.59 -8.62 -0.16
C LEU A 534 -20.57 -10.05 0.39
N VAL A 535 -21.67 -10.56 0.95
CA VAL A 535 -21.80 -11.98 1.38
C VAL A 535 -21.80 -12.96 0.18
N SER A 536 -21.89 -12.44 -1.05
CA SER A 536 -21.68 -13.19 -2.30
C SER A 536 -20.37 -12.83 -3.03
N ALA A 537 -19.53 -11.96 -2.44
CA ALA A 537 -18.28 -11.56 -3.06
C ALA A 537 -17.24 -12.66 -2.88
N GLU A 538 -16.98 -13.35 -3.98
CA GLU A 538 -15.78 -14.14 -4.23
C GLU A 538 -14.52 -13.37 -3.79
N PRO A 539 -13.42 -14.08 -3.42
CA PRO A 539 -12.16 -13.52 -2.91
C PRO A 539 -11.79 -12.21 -3.61
N GLU A 540 -11.48 -11.16 -2.83
CA GLU A 540 -11.21 -9.78 -3.26
C GLU A 540 -10.52 -9.72 -4.63
N GLN A 541 -11.32 -9.64 -5.69
CA GLN A 541 -10.78 -9.73 -7.04
C GLN A 541 -10.00 -8.44 -7.34
N PRO A 542 -8.91 -8.51 -8.14
CA PRO A 542 -8.20 -7.32 -8.64
C PRO A 542 -9.13 -6.21 -9.18
N ALA A 543 -10.28 -6.59 -9.72
CA ALA A 543 -11.30 -5.66 -10.22
C ALA A 543 -12.08 -4.91 -9.12
N GLU A 544 -12.42 -5.56 -7.99
CA GLU A 544 -13.13 -4.90 -6.88
C GLU A 544 -12.21 -3.97 -6.10
N LEU A 545 -10.96 -4.38 -5.95
CA LEU A 545 -9.92 -3.62 -5.28
C LEU A 545 -9.53 -2.34 -6.03
N VAL A 546 -9.54 -2.36 -7.37
CA VAL A 546 -9.31 -1.14 -8.16
C VAL A 546 -10.58 -0.31 -8.29
N ARG A 547 -11.78 -0.93 -8.32
CA ARG A 547 -13.04 -0.18 -8.28
C ARG A 547 -13.23 0.59 -6.98
N SER A 548 -12.78 0.06 -5.84
CA SER A 548 -12.83 0.78 -4.56
C SER A 548 -11.87 1.97 -4.53
N ILE A 549 -10.69 1.85 -5.16
CA ILE A 549 -9.71 2.94 -5.33
C ILE A 549 -10.25 4.05 -6.24
N THR A 550 -10.96 3.71 -7.32
CA THR A 550 -11.34 4.68 -8.37
C THR A 550 -12.81 5.10 -8.30
N SER A 551 -13.52 4.70 -7.24
CA SER A 551 -14.93 5.02 -7.03
C SER A 551 -15.14 6.55 -6.93
N PRO A 552 -16.05 7.14 -7.73
CA PRO A 552 -16.38 8.56 -7.66
C PRO A 552 -16.92 9.03 -6.30
N ARG A 553 -17.39 8.11 -5.45
CA ARG A 553 -17.84 8.42 -4.08
C ARG A 553 -16.68 8.57 -3.08
N GLY A 554 -15.51 8.01 -3.37
CA GLY A 554 -14.33 8.09 -2.50
C GLY A 554 -13.41 9.27 -2.81
N LEU A 555 -13.19 9.55 -4.09
CA LEU A 555 -12.39 10.69 -4.55
C LEU A 555 -13.33 11.81 -4.99
N ALA A 556 -13.46 12.87 -4.17
CA ALA A 556 -14.16 14.08 -4.56
C ALA A 556 -13.32 14.88 -5.59
N LEU A 557 -13.28 14.37 -6.83
CA LEU A 557 -12.40 14.88 -7.90
C LEU A 557 -12.85 16.21 -8.49
N LYS A 558 -14.04 16.73 -8.13
CA LYS A 558 -14.60 17.92 -8.78
C LYS A 558 -13.73 19.17 -8.67
N ASN A 559 -12.80 19.25 -7.69
CA ASN A 559 -11.92 20.41 -7.46
C ASN A 559 -10.50 20.04 -6.96
N SER A 560 -10.02 18.81 -7.20
CA SER A 560 -8.83 18.26 -6.52
C SER A 560 -7.49 18.66 -7.16
N PRO A 561 -6.56 19.34 -6.44
CA PRO A 561 -5.21 19.56 -6.95
C PRO A 561 -4.45 18.23 -7.03
N PHE A 562 -4.09 17.82 -8.24
CA PHE A 562 -3.26 16.65 -8.51
C PHE A 562 -1.80 16.92 -8.17
N MET A 563 -1.12 15.98 -7.50
CA MET A 563 0.31 16.05 -7.22
C MET A 563 1.05 14.91 -7.94
N GLN A 564 1.99 15.29 -8.80
CA GLN A 564 2.86 14.36 -9.52
C GLN A 564 4.30 14.55 -9.04
N LYS A 565 4.88 13.55 -8.38
CA LYS A 565 6.31 13.60 -8.01
C LYS A 565 7.19 13.18 -9.18
N ALA A 566 8.28 13.91 -9.35
CA ALA A 566 9.32 13.61 -10.33
C ALA A 566 10.05 12.30 -9.97
N PRO A 567 10.68 11.64 -10.96
CA PRO A 567 11.48 10.43 -10.74
C PRO A 567 12.63 10.64 -9.76
N VAL A 568 13.03 9.54 -9.12
CA VAL A 568 14.13 9.51 -8.14
C VAL A 568 15.42 10.01 -8.79
N PRO A 569 16.11 11.03 -8.22
CA PRO A 569 17.46 11.36 -8.67
C PRO A 569 18.34 10.11 -8.50
N SER A 570 18.89 9.60 -9.59
CA SER A 570 19.80 8.45 -9.53
C SER A 570 20.93 8.74 -8.53
N LEU A 571 21.14 7.82 -7.57
CA LEU A 571 22.19 7.82 -6.55
C LEU A 571 23.64 7.75 -7.09
N ALA A 572 23.88 8.13 -8.35
CA ALA A 572 25.20 8.13 -8.98
C ALA A 572 26.04 9.39 -8.68
N PHE A 573 25.64 10.25 -7.72
CA PHE A 573 26.42 11.43 -7.31
C PHE A 573 26.81 11.36 -5.82
N GLN A 574 27.53 10.30 -5.43
CA GLN A 574 28.38 10.31 -4.25
C GLN A 574 29.63 9.43 -4.43
N LYS A 575 30.51 9.80 -5.39
CA LYS A 575 31.96 9.61 -5.29
C LYS A 575 32.66 10.69 -6.12
N GLY A 576 33.07 11.79 -5.49
CA GLY A 576 33.80 12.84 -6.20
C GLY A 576 34.00 14.14 -5.43
N ALA A 577 34.80 14.08 -4.36
CA ALA A 577 35.60 15.17 -3.76
C ALA A 577 36.16 14.59 -2.45
N GLY A 578 37.40 14.12 -2.37
CA GLY A 578 38.58 14.96 -2.47
C GLY A 578 38.98 15.41 -1.06
N SER A 579 39.41 14.47 -0.22
CA SER A 579 40.11 14.79 1.02
C SER A 579 41.54 15.23 0.65
N GLY A 580 41.73 16.54 0.52
CA GLY A 580 43.05 17.15 0.43
C GLY A 580 43.84 16.87 1.71
N SER A 581 45.02 16.29 1.53
CA SER A 581 46.06 16.08 2.54
C SER A 581 46.50 17.38 3.20
N PRO A 582 46.89 17.37 4.48
CA PRO A 582 47.92 18.27 4.99
C PRO A 582 49.30 17.63 4.83
N MET A 583 50.24 18.46 4.35
CA MET A 583 51.66 18.16 4.23
C MET A 583 52.30 17.82 5.59
N THR A 584 53.23 16.88 5.59
CA THR A 584 54.56 17.02 6.24
C THR A 584 55.54 16.03 5.61
N THR A 585 56.54 16.57 4.92
CA THR A 585 57.86 15.98 4.61
C THR A 585 58.78 16.06 5.84
N PRO A 586 59.96 15.40 5.84
CA PRO A 586 60.53 14.47 4.87
C PRO A 586 60.52 13.00 5.32
#